data_AF-K6AK67-F1
#
_entry.id   AF-K6AK67-F1
#
_cell.length_a   1.000
_cell.length_b   1.000
_cell.length_c   1.000
_cell.angle_alpha   90.00
_cell.angle_beta   90.00
_cell.angle_gamma   90.00
#
_symmetry.space_group_name_H-M   'P 1'
#
loop_
_entity.id
_entity.type
_entity.pdbx_description
1 polymer ?
#
loop_
_entity_poly.entity_id
_entity_poly.type
_entity_poly.pdbx_seq_one_letter_code
_entity_poly.pdbx_strand_id
1 'polypeptide(L)'
;MMTLTVCPSTLAEGFDTYSLAARKKMFDDKAVSHYLRVPSPSTNSEEANEAIRNAKRISLSGVQPKYSVIVDEQESYLRYTQEGEQGAYILKPCPSSYHILNRDYCAANEHFTMQIAAQVYGIETAANRLCFFSNDEAAYLTRRFDVHDGRKYQQEDFAALMGYT
;
A
#
# COMPACT_ATOMS: atom_id res chain seq x y z
N MET A 1 -4.42 -18.76 -2.03
CA MET A 1 -3.10 -18.21 -1.71
C MET A 1 -2.17 -18.52 -2.86
N MET A 2 -1.88 -17.49 -3.64
CA MET A 2 -0.97 -17.50 -4.77
C MET A 2 0.46 -17.86 -4.34
N THR A 3 1.15 -18.65 -5.16
CA THR A 3 2.58 -18.91 -4.98
C THR A 3 3.39 -17.80 -5.64
N LEU A 4 4.28 -17.16 -4.88
CA LEU A 4 5.19 -16.14 -5.40
C LEU A 4 6.52 -16.79 -5.81
N THR A 5 7.08 -16.32 -6.93
CA THR A 5 8.42 -16.71 -7.42
C THR A 5 9.39 -15.52 -7.44
N VAL A 6 8.88 -14.33 -7.16
CA VAL A 6 9.64 -13.07 -7.10
C VAL A 6 9.23 -12.29 -5.87
N CYS A 7 10.16 -11.51 -5.33
CA CYS A 7 9.88 -10.64 -4.20
C CYS A 7 8.83 -9.59 -4.63
N PRO A 8 7.66 -9.50 -3.97
CA PRO A 8 6.59 -8.58 -4.37
C PRO A 8 6.89 -7.10 -4.03
N SER A 9 8.13 -6.76 -3.69
CA SER A 9 8.60 -5.38 -3.51
C SER A 9 9.76 -5.08 -4.43
N THR A 10 10.82 -5.89 -4.41
CA THR A 10 12.05 -5.66 -5.19
C THR A 10 12.06 -6.33 -6.56
N LEU A 11 11.10 -7.19 -6.87
CA LEU A 11 11.07 -8.03 -8.08
C LEU A 11 12.26 -9.01 -8.21
N ALA A 12 13.08 -9.17 -7.17
CA ALA A 12 14.15 -10.16 -7.14
C ALA A 12 13.59 -11.58 -7.24
N GLU A 13 14.15 -12.39 -8.13
CA GLU A 13 13.76 -13.79 -8.34
C GLU A 13 14.11 -14.69 -7.15
N GLY A 14 13.41 -15.82 -7.03
CA GLY A 14 13.72 -16.84 -6.03
C GLY A 14 13.15 -16.56 -4.63
N PHE A 15 12.21 -15.61 -4.52
CA PHE A 15 11.54 -15.28 -3.27
C PHE A 15 10.05 -15.62 -3.33
N ASP A 16 9.57 -16.32 -2.31
CA ASP A 16 8.16 -16.61 -2.06
C ASP A 16 7.49 -15.56 -1.13
N THR A 17 8.26 -14.55 -0.71
CA THR A 17 7.82 -13.46 0.17
C THR A 17 8.73 -12.22 0.01
N TYR A 18 8.66 -11.26 0.92
CA TYR A 18 9.56 -10.10 0.91
C TYR A 18 11.02 -10.52 1.18
N SER A 19 11.94 -10.08 0.31
CA SER A 19 13.38 -10.20 0.51
C SER A 19 13.84 -9.38 1.72
N LEU A 20 15.05 -9.65 2.23
CA LEU A 20 15.64 -8.87 3.33
C LEU A 20 15.76 -7.38 2.98
N ALA A 21 16.14 -7.06 1.74
CA ALA A 21 16.20 -5.67 1.26
C ALA A 21 14.82 -5.00 1.29
N ALA A 22 13.77 -5.72 0.83
CA ALA A 22 12.40 -5.24 0.89
C ALA A 22 11.95 -4.99 2.34
N ARG A 23 12.22 -5.92 3.26
CA ARG A 23 11.87 -5.81 4.68
C ARG A 23 12.53 -4.60 5.34
N LYS A 24 13.83 -4.39 5.12
CA LYS A 24 14.54 -3.22 5.65
C LYS A 24 13.95 -1.92 5.14
N LYS A 25 13.73 -1.81 3.83
CA LYS A 25 13.21 -0.58 3.22
C LYS A 25 11.76 -0.29 3.66
N MET A 26 10.94 -1.33 3.73
CA MET A 26 9.50 -1.16 3.92
C MET A 26 9.02 -1.30 5.34
N PHE A 27 9.71 -2.03 6.21
CA PHE A 27 9.18 -2.49 7.51
C PHE A 27 10.19 -2.38 8.65
N ASP A 28 11.28 -1.64 8.45
CA ASP A 28 12.35 -1.51 9.45
C ASP A 28 12.85 -2.90 9.91
N ASP A 29 13.05 -3.78 8.93
CA ASP A 29 13.51 -5.17 9.06
C ASP A 29 12.52 -6.15 9.72
N LYS A 30 11.30 -5.72 10.07
CA LYS A 30 10.26 -6.61 10.59
C LYS A 30 9.80 -7.62 9.53
N ALA A 31 9.57 -8.86 9.95
CA ALA A 31 9.09 -9.95 9.11
C ALA A 31 7.57 -9.90 8.97
N VAL A 32 7.08 -9.03 8.08
CA VAL A 32 5.64 -8.82 7.89
C VAL A 32 5.12 -9.64 6.71
N SER A 33 3.94 -10.24 6.88
CA SER A 33 3.28 -11.00 5.82
C SER A 33 2.96 -10.15 4.58
N HIS A 34 3.04 -10.76 3.40
CA HIS A 34 2.56 -10.15 2.15
C HIS A 34 1.04 -10.25 1.97
N TYR A 35 0.36 -10.95 2.88
CA TYR A 35 -1.10 -10.99 2.96
C TYR A 35 -1.65 -10.00 4.00
N LEU A 36 -2.71 -9.30 3.60
CA LEU A 36 -3.51 -8.43 4.44
C LEU A 36 -4.50 -9.26 5.28
N ARG A 37 -4.63 -8.96 6.57
CA ARG A 37 -5.70 -9.52 7.42
C ARG A 37 -6.88 -8.56 7.55
N VAL A 38 -7.29 -8.00 6.42
CA VAL A 38 -8.46 -7.12 6.34
C VAL A 38 -9.26 -7.48 5.09
N PRO A 39 -10.57 -7.22 5.07
CA PRO A 39 -11.39 -7.47 3.90
C PRO A 39 -10.95 -6.62 2.71
N SER A 40 -11.03 -7.19 1.51
CA SER A 40 -10.84 -6.44 0.27
C SER A 40 -11.99 -5.45 0.08
N PRO A 41 -11.72 -4.23 -0.40
CA PRO A 41 -12.75 -3.30 -0.85
C PRO A 41 -13.68 -3.80 -1.95
N SER A 42 -13.30 -4.87 -2.66
CA SER A 42 -14.17 -5.56 -3.62
C SER A 42 -15.13 -6.56 -2.96
N THR A 43 -14.93 -6.88 -1.67
CA THR A 43 -15.76 -7.84 -0.93
C THR A 43 -17.08 -7.16 -0.54
N ASN A 44 -18.17 -7.54 -1.19
CA ASN A 44 -19.51 -6.96 -0.97
C ASN A 44 -20.23 -7.53 0.27
N SER A 45 -19.53 -7.78 1.38
CA SER A 45 -20.17 -8.18 2.65
C SER A 45 -20.43 -6.97 3.55
N GLU A 46 -21.38 -7.06 4.47
CA GLU A 46 -21.69 -5.97 5.41
C GLU A 46 -20.49 -5.67 6.33
N GLU A 47 -19.83 -6.71 6.82
CA GLU A 47 -18.66 -6.62 7.70
C GLU A 47 -17.47 -5.99 6.97
N ALA A 48 -17.27 -6.35 5.69
CA ALA A 48 -16.25 -5.76 4.84
C ALA A 48 -16.50 -4.25 4.67
N ASN A 49 -17.72 -3.88 4.31
CA ASN A 49 -18.09 -2.49 4.11
C ASN A 49 -17.99 -1.66 5.39
N GLU A 50 -18.32 -2.22 6.54
CA GLU A 50 -18.14 -1.56 7.84
C GLU A 50 -16.66 -1.37 8.18
N ALA A 51 -15.83 -2.40 8.02
CA ALA A 51 -14.39 -2.31 8.23
C ALA A 51 -13.75 -1.25 7.30
N ILE A 52 -14.22 -1.13 6.05
CA ILE A 52 -13.75 -0.15 5.08
C ILE A 52 -14.23 1.27 5.40
N ARG A 53 -15.45 1.41 5.92
CA ARG A 53 -15.98 2.71 6.40
C ARG A 53 -15.20 3.21 7.62
N ASN A 54 -14.87 2.31 8.53
CA ASN A 54 -14.08 2.61 9.73
C ASN A 54 -12.60 2.81 9.40
N ALA A 55 -12.10 2.13 8.37
CA ALA A 55 -10.77 2.39 7.85
C ALA A 55 -10.70 3.85 7.36
N LYS A 56 -9.85 4.64 8.03
CA LYS A 56 -9.67 6.06 7.72
C LYS A 56 -9.33 6.22 6.24
N ARG A 57 -10.33 6.60 5.43
CA ARG A 57 -10.13 7.09 4.06
C ARG A 57 -9.28 8.33 4.22
N ILE A 58 -8.04 8.24 3.76
CA ILE A 58 -7.17 9.41 3.82
C ILE A 58 -7.72 10.37 2.77
N SER A 59 -8.10 11.58 3.20
CA SER A 59 -8.33 12.70 2.29
C SER A 59 -6.97 13.11 1.70
N LEU A 60 -6.48 12.31 0.77
CA LEU A 60 -5.29 12.56 -0.03
C LEU A 60 -5.77 12.75 -1.46
N SER A 61 -5.28 13.78 -2.13
CA SER A 61 -5.66 14.14 -3.50
C SER A 61 -5.59 12.93 -4.46
N GLY A 62 -6.50 12.88 -5.44
CA GLY A 62 -6.57 11.83 -6.47
C GLY A 62 -7.82 10.93 -6.41
N VAL A 63 -8.24 10.46 -7.58
CA VAL A 63 -9.54 9.81 -7.85
C VAL A 63 -9.66 8.38 -7.28
N GLN A 64 -8.54 7.68 -7.12
CA GLN A 64 -8.54 6.30 -6.60
C GLN A 64 -8.73 6.23 -5.08
N PRO A 65 -9.44 5.21 -4.57
CA PRO A 65 -9.58 4.98 -3.13
C PRO A 65 -8.21 4.70 -2.49
N LYS A 66 -7.99 5.26 -1.30
CA LYS A 66 -6.74 5.11 -0.54
C LYS A 66 -7.07 4.89 0.93
N TYR A 67 -6.40 3.93 1.55
CA TYR A 67 -6.61 3.57 2.94
C TYR A 67 -5.33 3.73 3.74
N SER A 68 -5.48 4.21 4.97
CA SER A 68 -4.42 4.29 5.96
C SER A 68 -4.16 2.92 6.58
N VAL A 69 -2.92 2.47 6.57
CA VAL A 69 -2.51 1.14 7.06
C VAL A 69 -1.31 1.25 8.01
N ILE A 70 -1.26 0.34 8.98
CA ILE A 70 -0.15 0.15 9.92
C ILE A 70 0.25 -1.33 9.97
N VAL A 71 1.47 -1.60 10.43
CA VAL A 71 1.91 -2.96 10.79
C VAL A 71 1.46 -3.22 12.22
N ASP A 72 0.73 -4.31 12.42
CA ASP A 72 0.48 -4.84 13.75
C ASP A 72 1.75 -5.51 14.27
N GLU A 73 2.35 -4.97 15.33
CA GLU A 73 3.64 -5.45 15.82
C GLU A 73 3.57 -6.81 16.51
N GLN A 74 2.43 -7.12 17.13
CA GLN A 74 2.24 -8.38 17.85
C GLN A 74 2.13 -9.55 16.87
N GLU A 75 1.44 -9.30 15.76
CA GLU A 75 1.04 -10.35 14.84
C GLU A 75 1.76 -10.30 13.48
N SER A 76 2.59 -9.27 13.25
CA SER A 76 3.40 -9.08 12.05
C SER A 76 2.61 -9.12 10.73
N TYR A 77 1.44 -8.47 10.70
CA TYR A 77 0.64 -8.27 9.48
C TYR A 77 0.23 -6.81 9.29
N LEU A 78 -0.25 -6.48 8.08
CA LEU A 78 -0.78 -5.16 7.74
C LEU A 78 -2.28 -5.09 8.00
N ARG A 79 -2.74 -4.02 8.66
CA ARG A 79 -4.15 -3.72 8.92
C ARG A 79 -4.51 -2.26 8.71
N TYR A 80 -5.79 -1.99 8.49
CA TYR A 80 -6.31 -0.64 8.52
C TYR A 80 -6.06 0.02 9.88
N THR A 81 -5.82 1.32 9.87
CA THR A 81 -5.72 2.11 11.09
C THR A 81 -7.08 2.36 11.70
N GLN A 82 -7.13 2.38 13.03
CA GLN A 82 -8.29 2.74 13.84
C GLN A 82 -8.26 4.23 14.22
N GLU A 83 -9.31 4.71 14.89
CA GLU A 83 -9.36 6.09 15.39
C GLU A 83 -8.20 6.37 16.37
N GLY A 84 -7.59 7.55 16.24
CA GLY A 84 -6.41 7.94 17.02
C GLY A 84 -5.07 7.38 16.51
N GLU A 85 -5.07 6.38 15.63
CA GLU A 85 -3.83 5.81 15.09
C GLU A 85 -3.27 6.61 13.91
N GLN A 86 -1.94 6.71 13.86
CA GLN A 86 -1.20 7.30 12.74
C GLN A 86 -0.75 6.19 11.78
N GLY A 87 -1.31 6.15 10.58
CA GLY A 87 -0.88 5.20 9.55
C GLY A 87 0.51 5.51 9.01
N ALA A 88 1.32 4.46 8.85
CA ALA A 88 2.66 4.54 8.26
C ALA A 88 2.67 4.17 6.76
N TYR A 89 1.56 3.64 6.25
CA TYR A 89 1.43 3.17 4.87
C TYR A 89 0.14 3.67 4.23
N ILE A 90 0.17 3.79 2.91
CA ILE A 90 -0.99 4.02 2.07
C ILE A 90 -1.24 2.76 1.25
N LEU A 91 -2.44 2.20 1.37
CA LEU A 91 -2.93 1.09 0.58
C LEU A 91 -3.84 1.60 -0.53
N LYS A 92 -3.56 1.19 -1.76
CA LYS A 92 -4.40 1.39 -2.95
C LYS A 92 -4.88 0.02 -3.43
N PRO A 93 -6.15 -0.34 -3.20
CA PRO A 93 -6.70 -1.59 -3.71
C PRO A 93 -6.95 -1.51 -5.22
N CYS A 94 -7.44 -2.60 -5.82
CA CYS A 94 -8.02 -2.55 -7.15
C CYS A 94 -9.11 -1.46 -7.21
N PRO A 95 -9.06 -0.56 -8.20
CA PRO A 95 -10.01 0.54 -8.26
C PRO A 95 -11.41 0.03 -8.64
N SER A 96 -12.45 0.66 -8.08
CA SER A 96 -13.85 0.26 -8.30
C SER A 96 -14.55 0.99 -9.48
N SER A 97 -13.92 1.99 -10.10
CA SER A 97 -14.51 2.76 -11.22
C SER A 97 -14.57 1.98 -12.53
N TYR A 98 -15.77 1.81 -13.09
CA TYR A 98 -16.04 0.97 -14.28
C TYR A 98 -15.40 1.51 -15.57
N HIS A 99 -14.98 2.77 -15.60
CA HIS A 99 -14.27 3.37 -16.74
C HIS A 99 -12.81 2.93 -16.85
N ILE A 100 -12.25 2.30 -15.82
CA ILE A 100 -10.86 1.84 -15.81
C ILE A 100 -10.81 0.45 -16.45
N LEU A 101 -10.27 0.38 -17.66
CA LEU A 101 -9.96 -0.87 -18.34
C LEU A 101 -8.86 -1.62 -17.58
N ASN A 102 -8.95 -2.95 -17.52
CA ASN A 102 -7.90 -3.81 -16.94
C ASN A 102 -7.52 -3.46 -15.49
N ARG A 103 -8.52 -3.08 -14.68
CA ARG A 103 -8.35 -2.63 -13.29
C ARG A 103 -7.51 -3.55 -12.41
N ASP A 104 -7.58 -4.86 -12.64
CA ASP A 104 -6.88 -5.87 -11.84
C ASP A 104 -5.35 -5.72 -11.95
N TYR A 105 -4.88 -5.09 -13.03
CA TYR A 105 -3.47 -4.80 -13.23
C TYR A 105 -3.03 -3.43 -12.70
N CYS A 106 -3.93 -2.58 -12.19
CA CYS A 106 -3.56 -1.23 -11.74
C CYS A 106 -2.51 -1.26 -10.62
N ALA A 107 -2.67 -2.15 -9.63
CA ALA A 107 -1.72 -2.28 -8.54
C ALA A 107 -0.34 -2.73 -9.05
N ALA A 108 -0.31 -3.75 -9.92
CA ALA A 108 0.92 -4.24 -10.54
C ALA A 108 1.58 -3.20 -11.45
N ASN A 109 0.80 -2.43 -12.21
CA ASN A 109 1.29 -1.36 -13.07
C ASN A 109 1.96 -0.23 -12.26
N GLU A 110 1.30 0.22 -11.19
CA GLU A 110 1.88 1.24 -10.31
C GLU A 110 3.17 0.73 -9.65
N HIS A 111 3.15 -0.50 -9.12
CA HIS A 111 4.36 -1.14 -8.56
C HIS A 111 5.49 -1.23 -9.57
N PHE A 112 5.23 -1.77 -10.76
CA PHE A 112 6.23 -1.97 -11.80
C PHE A 112 6.85 -0.65 -12.26
N THR A 113 6.02 0.38 -12.46
CA THR A 113 6.48 1.71 -12.85
C THR A 113 7.41 2.30 -11.78
N MET A 114 7.05 2.18 -10.51
CA MET A 114 7.87 2.66 -9.40
C MET A 114 9.18 1.88 -9.25
N GLN A 115 9.19 0.57 -9.53
CA GLN A 115 10.41 -0.24 -9.56
C GLN A 115 11.32 0.13 -10.73
N ILE A 116 10.78 0.40 -11.92
CA ILE A 116 11.57 0.91 -13.04
C ILE A 116 12.23 2.25 -12.66
N ALA A 117 11.45 3.19 -12.15
CA ALA A 117 11.96 4.51 -11.75
C ALA A 117 13.11 4.38 -10.72
N ALA A 118 12.93 3.55 -9.69
CA ALA A 118 13.93 3.38 -8.64
C ALA A 118 15.16 2.57 -9.06
N GLN A 119 14.96 1.41 -9.69
CA GLN A 119 16.03 0.44 -9.91
C GLN A 119 16.79 0.67 -11.22
N VAL A 120 16.11 1.14 -12.27
CA VAL A 120 16.72 1.33 -13.60
C VAL A 120 17.23 2.76 -13.76
N TYR A 121 16.43 3.74 -13.32
CA TYR A 121 16.73 5.16 -13.52
C TYR A 121 17.29 5.87 -12.28
N GLY A 122 17.31 5.22 -11.11
CA GLY A 122 17.84 5.83 -9.88
C GLY A 122 17.01 7.02 -9.37
N ILE A 123 15.76 7.15 -9.80
CA ILE A 123 14.86 8.21 -9.35
C ILE A 123 14.45 7.91 -7.91
N GLU A 124 14.53 8.91 -7.04
CA GLU A 124 14.05 8.79 -5.67
C GLU A 124 12.53 8.60 -5.68
N THR A 125 12.08 7.46 -5.15
CA THR A 125 10.67 7.12 -5.05
C THR A 125 10.31 6.63 -3.66
N ALA A 126 9.04 6.78 -3.31
CA ALA A 126 8.50 6.17 -2.10
C ALA A 126 8.71 4.65 -2.13
N ALA A 127 9.13 4.09 -1.00
CA ALA A 127 9.27 2.65 -0.86
C ALA A 127 7.91 1.97 -1.07
N ASN A 128 7.86 0.97 -1.94
CA ASN A 128 6.61 0.36 -2.37
C ASN A 128 6.69 -1.14 -2.58
N ARG A 129 5.51 -1.76 -2.68
CA ARG A 129 5.31 -3.19 -2.89
C ARG A 129 3.90 -3.52 -3.36
N LEU A 130 3.71 -4.77 -3.73
CA LEU A 130 2.43 -5.45 -3.70
C LEU A 130 2.20 -6.16 -2.36
N CYS A 131 0.95 -6.17 -1.95
CA CYS A 131 0.39 -7.06 -0.93
C CYS A 131 -0.93 -7.62 -1.44
N PHE A 132 -1.42 -8.69 -0.83
CA PHE A 132 -2.56 -9.45 -1.33
C PHE A 132 -3.64 -9.57 -0.27
N PHE A 133 -4.89 -9.47 -0.67
CA PHE A 133 -6.02 -9.82 0.20
C PHE A 133 -6.18 -11.35 0.27
N SER A 134 -7.04 -11.84 1.17
CA SER A 134 -7.30 -13.28 1.33
C SER A 134 -7.85 -13.96 0.07
N ASN A 135 -8.46 -13.19 -0.83
CA ASN A 135 -8.95 -13.62 -2.15
C ASN A 135 -7.88 -13.53 -3.25
N ASP A 136 -6.60 -13.34 -2.91
CA ASP A 136 -5.47 -13.17 -3.82
C ASP A 136 -5.50 -11.88 -4.68
N GLU A 137 -6.47 -10.98 -4.43
CA GLU A 137 -6.51 -9.67 -5.09
C GLU A 137 -5.31 -8.82 -4.66
N ALA A 138 -4.59 -8.29 -5.65
CA ALA A 138 -3.43 -7.45 -5.42
C ALA A 138 -3.82 -6.02 -5.02
N ALA A 139 -3.08 -5.47 -4.09
CA ALA A 139 -3.12 -4.08 -3.72
C ALA A 139 -1.71 -3.48 -3.71
N TYR A 140 -1.61 -2.23 -4.12
CA TYR A 140 -0.37 -1.49 -4.05
C TYR A 140 -0.23 -0.87 -2.65
N LEU A 141 0.91 -1.08 -2.01
CA LEU A 141 1.23 -0.45 -0.73
C LEU A 141 2.48 0.39 -0.87
N THR A 142 2.41 1.63 -0.40
CA THR A 142 3.56 2.52 -0.29
C THR A 142 3.78 2.96 1.14
N ARG A 143 5.04 3.05 1.56
CA ARG A 143 5.44 3.65 2.84
C ARG A 143 5.30 5.16 2.72
N ARG A 144 4.65 5.77 3.70
CA ARG A 144 4.53 7.22 3.78
C ARG A 144 5.90 7.84 4.05
N PHE A 145 6.26 8.83 3.24
CA PHE A 145 7.50 9.59 3.42
C PHE A 145 7.27 10.89 4.20
N ASP A 146 6.01 11.25 4.46
CA ASP A 146 5.62 12.32 5.38
C ASP A 146 5.50 11.83 6.84
N VAL A 147 5.92 10.60 7.13
CA VAL A 147 5.89 10.02 8.48
C VAL A 147 7.27 9.45 8.82
N HIS A 148 7.86 9.96 9.89
CA HIS A 148 9.15 9.49 10.41
C HIS A 148 9.08 9.38 11.94
N ASP A 149 9.57 8.29 12.53
CA ASP A 149 9.56 8.04 13.98
C ASP A 149 8.20 8.32 14.66
N GLY A 150 7.11 7.91 14.01
CA GLY A 150 5.73 8.12 14.49
C GLY A 150 5.23 9.56 14.40
N ARG A 151 6.04 10.50 13.90
CA ARG A 151 5.68 11.91 13.72
C ARG A 151 5.35 12.19 12.26
N LYS A 152 4.27 12.96 12.06
CA LYS A 152 3.87 13.44 10.74
C LYS A 152 4.57 14.77 10.43
N TYR A 153 5.21 14.83 9.27
CA TYR A 153 5.80 16.05 8.71
C TYR A 153 4.73 16.79 7.89
N GLN A 154 4.81 18.11 7.86
CA GLN A 154 3.94 18.90 6.98
C GLN A 154 4.37 18.67 5.53
N GLN A 155 3.40 18.37 4.68
CA GLN A 155 3.59 18.16 3.24
C GLN A 155 2.42 18.79 2.50
N GLU A 156 2.73 19.50 1.42
CA GLU A 156 1.76 20.14 0.54
C GLU A 156 2.07 19.76 -0.91
N ASP A 157 1.04 19.68 -1.74
CA ASP A 157 1.23 19.57 -3.18
C ASP A 157 1.35 20.96 -3.82
N PHE A 158 1.74 21.02 -5.09
CA PHE A 158 1.91 22.30 -5.77
C PHE A 158 0.62 23.08 -5.95
N ALA A 159 -0.55 22.44 -5.95
CA ALA A 159 -1.82 23.14 -6.03
C ALA A 159 -2.07 23.92 -4.72
N ALA A 160 -1.90 23.25 -3.57
CA ALA A 160 -1.99 23.88 -2.26
C ALA A 160 -0.97 25.03 -2.09
N LEU A 161 0.29 24.83 -2.49
CA LEU A 161 1.32 25.87 -2.45
C LEU A 161 0.96 27.11 -3.29
N MET A 162 0.21 26.91 -4.38
CA MET A 162 -0.24 27.98 -5.28
C MET A 162 -1.61 28.55 -4.89
N GLY A 163 -2.22 28.07 -3.80
CA GLY A 163 -3.54 28.52 -3.34
C GLY A 163 -4.72 27.99 -4.16
N TYR A 164 -4.52 26.93 -4.96
CA TYR A 164 -5.60 26.22 -5.64
C TYR A 164 -6.12 25.09 -4.74
N THR A 165 -7.27 25.31 -4.11
CA THR A 165 -8.01 24.31 -3.32
C THR A 165 -9.36 24.02 -3.94
#